data_AF-A0A6P0UMA6-F1
#
_entry.id   AF-A0A6P0UMA6-F1
#
_cell.length_a   1.000
_cell.length_b   1.000
_cell.length_c   1.000
_cell.angle_alpha   90.00
_cell.angle_beta   90.00
_cell.angle_gamma   90.00
#
_symmetry.space_group_name_H-M   'P 1'
#
loop_
_entity.id
_entity.type
_entity.pdbx_description
1 polymer ?
#
loop_
_entity_poly.entity_id
_entity_poly.type
_entity_poly.pdbx_seq_one_letter_code
_entity_poly.pdbx_strand_id
1 'polypeptide(L)' 'MNYASLIFGVLLVIFGASIFSYELKKFKKIEKPGMLLPNFLKMFISLVALAILGLWIIIEELSKIL' A
#
# COMPACT_ATOMS: atom_id res chain seq x y z
N MET A 1 22.36 -3.23 -10.59
CA MET A 1 20.94 -3.60 -10.36
C MET A 1 20.84 -4.41 -9.08
N ASN A 2 20.16 -3.89 -8.05
CA ASN A 2 19.98 -4.60 -6.78
C ASN A 2 18.62 -5.31 -6.77
N TYR A 3 18.61 -6.61 -7.02
CA TYR A 3 17.39 -7.42 -7.05
C TYR A 3 16.70 -7.48 -5.68
N ALA A 4 17.43 -7.37 -4.58
CA ALA A 4 16.84 -7.36 -3.24
C ALA A 4 15.95 -6.12 -3.02
N SER A 5 16.40 -4.95 -3.49
CA SER A 5 15.62 -3.71 -3.44
C SER A 5 14.34 -3.79 -4.28
N LEU A 6 14.43 -4.37 -5.49
CA LEU A 6 13.26 -4.57 -6.36
C LEU A 6 12.23 -5.51 -5.72
N ILE A 7 12.69 -6.65 -5.19
CA ILE A 7 11.85 -7.60 -4.47
C ILE A 7 11.20 -6.92 -3.25
N PHE A 8 11.95 -6.11 -2.52
CA PHE A 8 11.46 -5.36 -1.37
C PHE A 8 10.37 -4.34 -1.75
N GLY A 9 10.56 -3.59 -2.84
CA GLY A 9 9.55 -2.66 -3.36
C GLY A 9 8.25 -3.37 -3.76
N VAL A 10 8.36 -4.52 -4.43
CA VAL A 10 7.19 -5.35 -4.79
C VAL A 10 6.50 -5.89 -3.54
N LEU A 11 7.27 -6.36 -2.55
CA LEU A 11 6.72 -6.83 -1.27
C LEU A 11 5.97 -5.72 -0.54
N LEU A 12 6.47 -4.49 -0.51
CA LEU A 12 5.78 -3.35 0.11
C LEU A 12 4.41 -3.09 -0.54
N VAL A 13 4.31 -3.17 -1.87
CA VAL A 13 3.05 -3.02 -2.60
C VAL A 13 2.07 -4.15 -2.25
N ILE A 14 2.53 -5.41 -2.25
CA ILE A 14 1.71 -6.57 -1.89
C ILE A 14 1.23 -6.49 -0.43
N PHE A 15 2.11 -6.06 0.47
CA PHE A 15 1.80 -5.93 1.89
C PHE A 15 0.75 -4.85 2.13
N GLY A 16 0.91 -3.68 1.50
CA GLY A 16 -0.09 -2.61 1.52
C GLY A 16 -1.45 -3.09 1.03
N ALA A 17 -1.50 -3.76 -0.13
CA ALA A 17 -2.74 -4.32 -0.69
C ALA A 17 -3.39 -5.37 0.22
N SER A 18 -2.58 -6.22 0.88
CA SER A 18 -3.07 -7.24 1.80
C SER A 18 -3.71 -6.63 3.05
N ILE A 19 -3.06 -5.63 3.66
CA ILE A 19 -3.60 -4.88 4.82
C ILE A 19 -4.91 -4.21 4.43
N PHE A 20 -4.96 -3.57 3.26
CA PHE A 20 -6.18 -2.93 2.78
C PHE A 20 -7.30 -3.93 2.55
N SER A 21 -7.03 -5.09 1.95
CA SER A 21 -8.03 -6.14 1.77
C SER A 21 -8.59 -6.65 3.10
N TYR A 22 -7.72 -6.86 4.09
CA TYR A 22 -8.11 -7.27 5.44
C TYR A 22 -9.02 -6.24 6.12
N GLU A 23 -8.60 -4.98 6.11
CA GLU A 23 -9.35 -3.90 6.72
C GLU A 23 -10.64 -3.58 5.92
N LEU A 24 -10.65 -3.71 4.59
CA LEU A 24 -11.86 -3.55 3.76
C LEU A 24 -12.94 -4.59 4.17
N LYS A 25 -12.53 -5.82 4.49
CA LYS A 25 -13.46 -6.85 5.00
C LYS A 25 -14.01 -6.48 6.37
N LYS A 26 -13.22 -5.85 7.23
CA LYS A 26 -13.65 -5.32 8.53
C LYS A 26 -14.61 -4.14 8.35
N PHE A 27 -14.34 -3.29 7.38
CA PHE A 27 -15.19 -2.17 6.96
C PHE A 27 -16.59 -2.57 6.55
N LYS A 28 -16.72 -3.67 5.80
CA LYS A 28 -18.03 -4.24 5.40
C LYS A 28 -18.89 -4.69 6.59
N LYS A 29 -18.31 -4.85 7.79
CA LYS A 29 -19.03 -5.24 9.01
C LYS A 29 -19.42 -4.04 9.90
N ILE A 30 -19.10 -2.81 9.52
CA ILE A 30 -19.34 -1.62 10.36
C ILE A 30 -20.75 -1.08 10.08
N GLU A 31 -21.63 -1.15 11.09
CA GLU A 31 -23.05 -0.73 11.02
C GLU A 31 -23.29 0.78 11.22
N LYS A 32 -22.26 1.56 11.56
CA LYS A 32 -22.39 3.00 11.85
C LYS A 32 -21.86 3.88 10.71
N PRO A 33 -22.74 4.51 9.90
CA PRO A 33 -22.34 5.24 8.70
C PRO A 33 -21.48 6.49 8.98
N GLY A 34 -21.60 7.11 10.16
CA GLY A 34 -20.84 8.33 10.51
C GLY A 34 -19.33 8.13 10.75
N MET A 35 -18.87 6.90 10.98
CA MET A 35 -17.44 6.57 11.20
C MET A 35 -16.77 5.88 10.01
N LEU A 36 -17.52 5.58 8.94
CA LEU A 36 -17.00 4.88 7.77
C LEU A 36 -16.03 5.75 6.96
N LEU A 37 -16.45 6.97 6.61
CA LEU A 37 -15.68 7.81 5.70
C LEU A 37 -14.28 8.18 6.22
N PRO A 38 -14.11 8.65 7.48
CA PRO A 38 -12.80 9.07 7.98
C PRO A 38 -11.81 7.91 8.14
N ASN A 39 -12.31 6.75 8.58
CA ASN A 39 -11.47 5.57 8.75
C ASN A 39 -11.09 4.95 7.39
N PHE A 40 -11.98 5.01 6.40
CA PHE A 40 -11.69 4.54 5.04
C PHE A 40 -10.62 5.42 4.39
N LEU A 41 -10.76 6.74 4.52
CA LEU A 41 -9.77 7.71 4.06
C LEU A 41 -8.39 7.46 4.68
N LYS A 42 -8.31 7.26 6.01
CA LYS A 42 -7.05 6.94 6.68
C LYS A 42 -6.38 5.70 6.10
N MET A 43 -7.13 4.63 5.92
CA MET A 43 -6.59 3.39 5.33
C MET A 43 -6.18 3.53 3.87
N PHE A 44 -6.99 4.23 3.08
CA PHE A 44 -6.69 4.48 1.68
C PHE A 44 -5.40 5.30 1.54
N ILE A 45 -5.24 6.33 2.37
CA ILE A 45 -4.01 7.13 2.43
C ILE A 45 -2.81 6.28 2.83
N SER A 46 -2.94 5.41 3.84
CA SER A 46 -1.86 4.50 4.24
C SER A 46 -1.46 3.52 3.13
N LEU A 47 -2.43 2.99 2.38
CA LEU A 47 -2.14 2.12 1.22
C LEU A 47 -1.43 2.90 0.11
N VAL A 48 -1.92 4.09 -0.23
CA VAL A 48 -1.31 4.94 -1.26
C VAL A 48 0.12 5.30 -0.86
N ALA A 49 0.38 5.63 0.40
CA ALA A 49 1.72 5.91 0.89
C ALA A 49 2.67 4.70 0.75
N LEU A 50 2.23 3.50 1.14
CA LEU A 50 3.01 2.27 0.99
C LEU A 50 3.28 1.93 -0.48
N ALA A 51 2.28 2.13 -1.35
CA ALA A 51 2.42 1.89 -2.78
C ALA A 51 3.40 2.88 -3.43
N ILE A 52 3.34 4.17 -3.06
CA ILE A 52 4.27 5.20 -3.53
C ILE A 52 5.70 4.88 -3.08
N LEU A 53 5.91 4.47 -1.83
CA LEU A 53 7.23 4.08 -1.34
C LEU A 53 7.78 2.85 -2.07
N GLY A 54 6.96 1.82 -2.28
CA GLY A 54 7.36 0.64 -3.04
C GLY A 54 7.71 0.96 -4.50
N LEU A 55 6.88 1.78 -5.16
CA LEU A 55 7.12 2.26 -6.52
C LEU A 55 8.37 3.13 -6.62
N TRP A 56 8.61 4.00 -5.64
CA TRP A 56 9.80 4.84 -5.59
C TRP A 56 11.07 4.00 -5.59
N ILE A 57 11.14 2.98 -4.73
CA ILE A 57 12.29 2.06 -4.64
C ILE A 57 12.49 1.33 -5.97
N ILE A 58 11.41 0.88 -6.61
CA ILE A 58 11.48 0.21 -7.91
C ILE A 58 12.01 1.16 -9.00
N ILE A 59 11.49 2.39 -9.05
CA ILE A 59 11.90 3.41 -10.04
C ILE A 59 13.36 3.81 -9.82
N GLU A 60 13.76 4.06 -8.57
CA GLU A 60 15.14 4.43 -8.23
C GLU A 60 16.12 3.33 -8.69
N GLU A 61 15.81 2.05 -8.46
CA GLU A 61 16.69 0.97 -8.89
C GLU A 61 16.66 0.69 -10.39
N LEU A 62 15.53 0.92 -11.06
CA LEU A 62 15.45 0.89 -12.51
C LEU A 62 16.23 2.04 -13.16
N SER A 63 16.21 3.23 -12.54
CA SER A 63 16.95 4.40 -13.04
C SER A 63 18.46 4.26 -12.97
N LYS A 64 18.99 3.35 -12.15
CA LYS A 64 20.42 3.03 -12.10
C LYS A 64 20.88 2.10 -13.24
N ILE A 65 19.95 1.61 -14.04
CA ILE A 65 20.20 0.72 -15.19
C ILE A 65 20.14 1.50 -16.51
N LEU A 66 19.35 2.57 -16.55
CA LEU A 66 19.28 3.55 -17.64
C LEU A 66 20.47 4.50 -17.61
#